data_AF-A0A5C6RSJ7-F1
#
_entry.id   AF-A0A5C6RSJ7-F1
#
_cell.length_a   1.000
_cell.length_b   1.000
_cell.length_c   1.000
_cell.angle_alpha   90.00
_cell.angle_beta   90.00
_cell.angle_gamma   90.00
#
_symmetry.space_group_name_H-M   'P 1'
#
loop_
_entity.id
_entity.type
_entity.pdbx_description
1 polymer ?
#
loop_
_entity_poly.entity_id
_entity_poly.type
_entity_poly.pdbx_seq_one_letter_code
_entity_poly.pdbx_strand_id
1 'polypeptide(L)'
;MEIIFKHTWIMFIAVTIANGLILKYRSKKYILQNPELKEGYDKYFKGWMIFGNIPWVIMMIGNLSGITQNTFEYFNPKAMNTMVLIFHFSIIVLWVLSVRWIYFKNGAEFIETHPGLFQKSIFSGNTNLTAKQVKLFFPLMLLGGIAGMIMMWVMDIPSPQF
;
A
#
# COMPACT_ATOMS: atom_id res chain seq x y z
N MET A 1 -2.57 16.30 21.14
CA MET A 1 -2.87 14.99 20.51
C MET A 1 -3.75 15.14 19.28
N GLU A 2 -4.80 15.95 19.35
CA GLU A 2 -5.73 16.25 18.25
C GLU A 2 -5.04 16.62 16.92
N ILE A 3 -4.06 17.54 16.95
CA ILE A 3 -3.31 17.95 15.75
C ILE A 3 -2.55 16.76 15.12
N ILE A 4 -1.99 15.84 15.91
CA ILE A 4 -1.21 14.70 15.40
C ILE A 4 -2.14 13.72 14.65
N PHE A 5 -3.32 13.43 15.22
CA PHE A 5 -4.30 12.53 14.61
C PHE A 5 -5.02 13.15 13.41
N LYS A 6 -5.07 14.49 13.34
CA LYS A 6 -5.55 15.24 12.17
C LYS A 6 -4.55 15.23 11.00
N HIS A 7 -3.26 15.02 11.27
CA HIS A 7 -2.19 15.07 10.26
C HIS A 7 -1.45 13.74 10.05
N THR A 8 -2.03 12.61 10.49
CA THR A 8 -1.41 11.28 10.35
C THR A 8 -1.13 10.91 8.88
N TRP A 9 -1.92 11.44 7.95
CA TRP A 9 -1.66 11.30 6.51
C TRP A 9 -0.27 11.79 6.09
N ILE A 10 0.31 12.81 6.76
CA ILE A 10 1.68 13.28 6.49
C ILE A 10 2.68 12.15 6.75
N MET A 11 2.54 11.47 7.89
CA MET A 11 3.40 10.36 8.26
C MET A 11 3.24 9.20 7.29
N PHE A 12 2.01 8.84 6.89
CA PHE A 12 1.79 7.75 5.94
C PHE A 12 2.36 8.05 4.55
N ILE A 13 2.22 9.29 4.06
CA ILE A 13 2.87 9.74 2.82
C ILE A 13 4.39 9.67 2.98
N ALA A 14 4.94 10.23 4.06
CA ALA A 14 6.38 10.24 4.30
C ALA A 14 6.98 8.82 4.35
N VAL A 15 6.32 7.89 5.04
CA VAL A 15 6.73 6.47 5.10
C VAL A 15 6.63 5.82 3.72
N THR A 16 5.57 6.07 2.96
CA THR A 16 5.39 5.53 1.59
C THR A 16 6.51 6.00 0.66
N ILE A 17 6.84 7.30 0.72
CA ILE A 17 7.94 7.91 -0.04
C ILE A 17 9.28 7.33 0.41
N ALA A 18 9.55 7.27 1.72
CA ALA A 18 10.80 6.73 2.25
C ALA A 18 11.01 5.28 1.81
N ASN A 19 9.99 4.43 1.89
CA ASN A 19 10.03 3.05 1.43
C ASN A 19 10.30 2.97 -0.09
N GLY A 20 9.65 3.81 -0.88
CA GLY A 20 9.92 3.90 -2.32
C GLY A 20 11.38 4.29 -2.61
N LEU A 21 11.91 5.28 -1.90
CA LEU A 21 13.29 5.76 -2.08
C LEU A 21 14.32 4.72 -1.63
N ILE A 22 14.06 4.02 -0.52
CA ILE A 22 14.88 2.89 -0.07
C ILE A 22 14.90 1.79 -1.13
N LEU A 23 13.75 1.46 -1.70
CA LEU A 23 13.63 0.47 -2.77
C LEU A 23 14.41 0.91 -4.03
N LYS A 24 14.27 2.18 -4.42
CA LYS A 24 15.03 2.77 -5.55
C LYS A 24 16.54 2.79 -5.29
N TYR A 25 16.95 3.02 -4.04
CA TYR A 25 18.35 2.95 -3.66
C TYR A 25 18.88 1.51 -3.74
N ARG A 26 18.13 0.54 -3.20
CA ARG A 26 18.47 -0.89 -3.24
C ARG A 26 18.51 -1.46 -4.65
N SER A 27 17.69 -0.95 -5.59
CA SER A 27 17.68 -1.42 -6.97
C SER A 27 18.93 -1.05 -7.76
N LYS A 28 19.65 0.03 -7.37
CA LYS A 28 20.85 0.49 -8.08
C LYS A 28 21.89 -0.61 -8.29
N LYS A 29 22.14 -1.45 -7.28
CA LYS A 29 23.13 -2.53 -7.39
C LYS A 29 22.75 -3.57 -8.45
N TYR A 30 21.45 -3.84 -8.62
CA TYR A 30 20.95 -4.80 -9.60
C TYR A 30 20.93 -4.18 -11.00
N ILE A 31 20.62 -2.89 -11.11
CA ILE A 31 20.69 -2.14 -12.37
C ILE A 31 22.13 -2.04 -12.87
N LEU A 32 23.11 -1.87 -11.98
CA LEU A 32 24.53 -1.83 -12.38
C LEU A 32 25.00 -3.17 -12.94
N GLN A 33 24.47 -4.29 -12.43
CA GLN A 33 24.78 -5.63 -12.93
C GLN A 33 24.04 -5.94 -14.23
N ASN A 34 22.78 -5.51 -14.32
CA ASN A 34 21.85 -5.79 -15.42
C ASN A 34 21.12 -4.48 -15.82
N PRO A 35 21.72 -3.65 -16.71
CA PRO A 35 21.19 -2.34 -17.07
C PRO A 35 19.77 -2.34 -17.66
N GLU A 36 19.36 -3.45 -18.28
CA GLU A 36 18.03 -3.66 -18.87
C GLU A 36 16.89 -3.61 -17.84
N LEU A 37 17.18 -3.88 -16.56
CA LEU A 37 16.18 -3.83 -15.48
C LEU A 37 15.76 -2.41 -15.11
N LYS A 38 16.55 -1.39 -15.50
CA LYS A 38 16.36 0.01 -15.09
C LYS A 38 14.96 0.52 -15.38
N GLU A 39 14.47 0.30 -16.60
CA GLU A 39 13.16 0.79 -17.03
C GLU A 39 12.04 0.16 -16.20
N GLY A 40 12.15 -1.13 -15.90
CA GLY A 40 11.21 -1.84 -15.03
C GLY A 40 11.16 -1.26 -13.63
N TYR A 41 12.32 -1.08 -12.99
CA TYR A 41 12.39 -0.46 -11.66
C TYR A 41 11.85 0.97 -11.64
N ASP A 42 12.17 1.79 -12.65
CA ASP A 42 11.70 3.18 -12.72
C ASP A 42 10.17 3.24 -12.89
N LYS A 43 9.59 2.37 -13.73
CA LYS A 43 8.13 2.24 -13.88
C LYS A 43 7.47 1.79 -12.57
N TYR A 44 8.03 0.76 -11.91
CA TYR A 44 7.52 0.27 -10.64
C TYR A 44 7.57 1.34 -9.55
N PHE A 45 8.71 2.05 -9.42
CA PHE A 45 8.89 3.14 -8.47
C PHE A 45 7.87 4.27 -8.73
N LYS A 46 7.70 4.69 -9.98
CA LYS A 46 6.70 5.72 -10.32
C LYS A 46 5.28 5.26 -9.98
N GLY A 47 4.94 4.00 -10.29
CA GLY A 47 3.68 3.39 -9.91
C GLY A 47 3.45 3.40 -8.40
N TRP A 48 4.44 2.95 -7.62
CA TRP A 48 4.41 2.95 -6.16
C TRP A 48 4.16 4.34 -5.58
N MET A 49 4.87 5.35 -6.09
CA MET A 49 4.74 6.74 -5.63
C MET A 49 3.36 7.33 -5.92
N ILE A 50 2.71 6.92 -7.01
CA ILE A 50 1.36 7.39 -7.35
C ILE A 50 0.32 6.58 -6.58
N PHE A 51 0.23 5.28 -6.85
CA PHE A 51 -0.84 4.43 -6.34
C PHE A 51 -0.76 4.23 -4.82
N GLY A 52 0.45 4.11 -4.27
CA GLY A 52 0.65 3.91 -2.83
C GLY A 52 0.24 5.11 -1.96
N ASN A 53 0.13 6.30 -2.55
CA ASN A 53 -0.27 7.52 -1.84
C ASN A 53 -1.74 7.89 -2.00
N ILE A 54 -2.50 7.24 -2.91
CA ILE A 54 -3.91 7.57 -3.17
C ILE A 54 -4.76 7.59 -1.88
N PRO A 55 -4.75 6.55 -1.02
CA PRO A 55 -5.58 6.55 0.19
C PRO A 55 -5.22 7.69 1.15
N TRP A 56 -3.93 8.02 1.26
CA TRP A 56 -3.43 9.07 2.15
C TRP A 56 -3.79 10.47 1.63
N VAL A 57 -3.79 10.66 0.31
CA VAL A 57 -4.25 11.91 -0.31
C VAL A 57 -5.75 12.10 -0.09
N ILE A 58 -6.55 11.05 -0.18
CA ILE A 58 -7.99 11.13 0.16
C ILE A 58 -8.17 11.55 1.62
N MET A 59 -7.41 10.92 2.53
CA MET A 59 -7.42 11.27 3.96
C MET A 59 -6.98 12.73 4.21
N MET A 60 -5.94 13.20 3.53
CA MET A 60 -5.50 14.59 3.56
C MET A 60 -6.63 15.54 3.16
N ILE A 61 -7.29 15.27 2.03
CA ILE A 61 -8.39 16.13 1.55
C ILE A 61 -9.54 16.13 2.55
N GLY A 62 -9.92 14.96 3.10
CA GLY A 62 -10.99 14.87 4.10
C GLY A 62 -10.69 15.68 5.36
N ASN A 63 -9.45 15.58 5.86
CA ASN A 63 -9.03 16.28 7.07
C ASN A 63 -8.87 17.79 6.86
N LEU A 64 -8.33 18.24 5.71
CA LEU A 64 -8.15 19.66 5.40
C LEU A 64 -9.46 20.36 5.03
N SER A 65 -10.41 19.64 4.44
CA SER A 65 -11.76 20.16 4.14
C SER A 65 -12.69 20.16 5.36
N GLY A 66 -12.30 19.52 6.47
CA GLY A 66 -13.14 19.38 7.66
C GLY A 66 -14.28 18.36 7.51
N ILE A 67 -14.30 17.58 6.42
CA ILE A 67 -15.27 16.49 6.23
C ILE A 67 -14.99 15.35 7.22
N THR A 68 -13.72 15.12 7.54
CA THR A 68 -13.28 14.23 8.62
C THR A 68 -12.44 15.03 9.62
N GLN A 69 -12.64 14.82 10.91
CA GLN A 69 -11.92 15.52 11.98
C GLN A 69 -10.58 14.85 12.30
N ASN A 70 -10.53 13.53 12.25
CA ASN A 70 -9.32 12.78 12.55
C ASN A 70 -9.23 11.44 11.80
N THR A 71 -8.06 10.79 11.93
CA THR A 71 -7.76 9.52 11.24
C THR A 71 -8.64 8.35 11.70
N PHE A 72 -9.16 8.37 12.93
CA PHE A 72 -9.96 7.25 13.46
C PHE A 72 -11.33 7.13 12.78
N GLU A 73 -11.86 8.21 12.21
CA GLU A 73 -13.10 8.16 11.41
C GLU A 73 -13.00 7.22 10.20
N TYR A 74 -11.80 7.06 9.64
CA TYR A 74 -11.56 6.14 8.52
C TYR A 74 -11.64 4.65 8.92
N PHE A 75 -11.76 4.34 10.22
CA PHE A 75 -12.04 3.00 10.73
C PHE A 75 -13.52 2.78 11.04
N ASN A 76 -14.38 3.78 10.83
CA ASN A 76 -15.82 3.70 11.04
C ASN A 76 -16.61 3.99 9.74
N PRO A 77 -16.56 3.08 8.76
CA PRO A 77 -17.29 3.25 7.51
C PRO A 77 -18.82 3.25 7.68
N LYS A 78 -19.35 2.69 8.78
CA LYS A 78 -20.78 2.69 9.12
C LYS A 78 -21.35 4.10 9.32
N ALA A 79 -20.51 5.08 9.64
CA ALA A 79 -20.92 6.48 9.76
C ALA A 79 -21.34 7.11 8.43
N MET A 80 -21.18 6.40 7.31
CA MET A 80 -21.59 6.83 5.96
C MET A 80 -20.98 8.17 5.53
N ASN A 81 -19.84 8.55 6.10
CA ASN A 81 -19.09 9.73 5.69
C ASN A 81 -18.54 9.53 4.27
N THR A 82 -18.86 10.45 3.36
CA THR A 82 -18.47 10.35 1.95
C THR A 82 -16.97 10.17 1.73
N MET A 83 -16.11 10.87 2.50
CA MET A 83 -14.65 10.74 2.34
C MET A 83 -14.13 9.40 2.86
N VAL A 84 -14.74 8.88 3.92
CA VAL A 84 -14.44 7.54 4.43
C VAL A 84 -14.84 6.48 3.40
N LEU A 85 -15.99 6.62 2.74
CA LEU A 85 -16.43 5.70 1.68
C LEU A 85 -15.50 5.75 0.46
N ILE A 86 -15.10 6.95 0.02
CA ILE A 86 -14.14 7.12 -1.08
C ILE A 86 -12.79 6.47 -0.73
N PHE A 87 -12.33 6.62 0.51
CA PHE A 87 -11.11 5.98 1.00
C PHE A 87 -11.19 4.45 0.89
N HIS A 88 -12.26 3.83 1.41
CA HIS A 88 -12.45 2.38 1.32
C HIS A 88 -12.57 1.90 -0.12
N PHE A 89 -13.33 2.63 -0.95
CA PHE A 89 -13.45 2.34 -2.37
C PHE A 89 -12.08 2.36 -3.06
N SER A 90 -11.23 3.35 -2.75
CA SER A 90 -9.89 3.44 -3.31
C SER A 90 -9.03 2.22 -2.96
N ILE A 91 -9.13 1.70 -1.73
CA ILE A 91 -8.42 0.49 -1.30
C ILE A 91 -8.91 -0.72 -2.09
N ILE A 92 -10.22 -0.89 -2.26
CA ILE A 92 -10.80 -1.98 -3.04
C ILE A 92 -10.32 -1.91 -4.51
N VAL A 93 -10.33 -0.72 -5.11
CA VAL A 93 -9.82 -0.51 -6.47
C VAL A 93 -8.33 -0.88 -6.56
N LEU A 94 -7.51 -0.47 -5.59
CA LEU A 94 -6.10 -0.84 -5.55
C LEU A 94 -5.89 -2.35 -5.41
N TRP A 95 -6.72 -3.05 -4.63
CA TRP A 95 -6.68 -4.50 -4.52
C TRP A 95 -7.05 -5.19 -5.83
N VAL A 96 -8.12 -4.76 -6.49
CA VAL A 96 -8.54 -5.31 -7.80
C VAL A 96 -7.45 -5.09 -8.86
N LEU A 97 -6.87 -3.88 -8.90
CA LEU A 97 -5.76 -3.58 -9.81
C LEU A 97 -4.52 -4.43 -9.49
N SER A 98 -4.22 -4.66 -8.21
CA SER A 98 -3.10 -5.50 -7.78
C SER A 98 -3.32 -6.96 -8.16
N VAL A 99 -4.52 -7.52 -7.96
CA VAL A 99 -4.90 -8.86 -8.42
C VAL A 99 -4.73 -8.96 -9.93
N ARG A 100 -5.30 -8.00 -10.68
CA ARG A 100 -5.17 -7.96 -12.14
C ARG A 100 -3.71 -7.93 -12.57
N TRP A 101 -2.89 -7.12 -11.92
CA TRP A 101 -1.48 -6.98 -12.25
C TRP A 101 -0.70 -8.27 -11.96
N ILE A 102 -0.83 -8.82 -10.75
CA ILE A 102 -0.08 -10.00 -10.28
C ILE A 102 -0.42 -11.26 -11.07
N TYR A 103 -1.70 -11.52 -11.36
CA TYR A 103 -2.12 -12.79 -11.98
C TYR A 103 -2.25 -12.70 -13.50
N PHE A 104 -2.64 -11.55 -14.05
CA PHE A 104 -3.06 -11.44 -15.45
C PHE A 104 -2.18 -10.50 -16.30
N LYS A 105 -1.24 -9.78 -15.70
CA LYS A 105 -0.33 -8.86 -16.40
C LYS A 105 1.15 -9.10 -16.05
N ASN A 106 1.50 -10.35 -15.76
CA ASN A 106 2.86 -10.79 -15.47
C ASN A 106 3.51 -10.06 -14.26
N GLY A 107 2.71 -9.52 -13.32
CA GLY A 107 3.23 -8.77 -12.19
C GLY A 107 4.05 -9.63 -11.23
N ALA A 108 3.68 -10.90 -11.06
CA ALA A 108 4.44 -11.84 -10.24
C ALA A 108 5.80 -12.19 -10.89
N GLU A 109 5.80 -12.43 -12.20
CA GLU A 109 7.00 -12.69 -13.01
C GLU A 109 7.91 -11.45 -13.05
N PHE A 110 7.31 -10.26 -13.11
CA PHE A 110 8.02 -9.00 -12.98
C PHE A 110 8.74 -8.93 -11.62
N ILE A 111 8.05 -9.23 -10.51
CA ILE A 111 8.66 -9.22 -9.18
C ILE A 111 9.83 -10.22 -9.09
N GLU A 112 9.66 -11.42 -9.64
CA GLU A 112 10.69 -12.47 -9.64
C GLU A 112 11.96 -12.04 -10.40
N THR A 113 11.78 -11.38 -11.54
CA THR A 113 12.88 -10.89 -12.39
C THR A 113 13.50 -9.58 -11.90
N HIS A 114 12.89 -8.91 -10.92
CA HIS A 114 13.36 -7.64 -10.35
C HIS A 114 13.77 -7.83 -8.87
N PRO A 115 14.98 -8.38 -8.63
CA PRO A 115 15.44 -8.70 -7.28
C PRO A 115 15.44 -7.47 -6.35
N GLY A 116 15.18 -7.70 -5.07
CA GLY A 116 15.12 -6.62 -4.08
C GLY A 116 13.82 -5.80 -4.03
N LEU A 117 12.85 -6.03 -4.93
CA LEU A 117 11.49 -5.52 -4.75
C LEU A 117 10.78 -6.19 -3.58
N PHE A 118 10.81 -7.53 -3.56
CA PHE A 118 10.32 -8.34 -2.46
C PHE A 118 11.37 -9.38 -2.10
N GLN A 119 11.73 -9.41 -0.82
CA GLN A 119 12.71 -10.35 -0.28
C GLN A 119 12.08 -11.11 0.87
N LYS A 120 12.30 -12.42 0.90
CA LYS A 120 12.03 -13.23 2.08
C LYS A 120 13.27 -13.18 2.96
N SER A 121 13.13 -12.66 4.17
CA SER A 121 14.15 -12.86 5.21
C SER A 121 13.99 -14.27 5.75
N ILE A 122 14.98 -15.12 5.49
CA ILE A 122 15.14 -16.41 6.18
C ILE A 122 16.34 -16.23 7.12
N PHE A 123 16.33 -16.95 8.24
CA PHE A 123 17.37 -16.92 9.28
C PHE A 123 18.83 -17.08 8.75
N SER A 124 19.03 -17.55 7.51
CA SER A 124 20.33 -17.69 6.85
C SER A 124 20.58 -16.75 5.66
N GLY A 125 19.75 -15.73 5.43
CA GLY A 125 19.91 -14.75 4.35
C GLY A 125 18.61 -14.36 3.63
N ASN A 126 18.67 -13.27 2.86
CA ASN A 126 17.54 -12.79 2.07
C ASN A 126 17.52 -13.47 0.70
N THR A 127 16.42 -14.15 0.37
CA THR A 127 16.17 -14.72 -0.95
C THR A 127 15.07 -13.97 -1.70
N ASN A 128 15.17 -13.91 -3.02
CA ASN A 128 14.12 -13.31 -3.86
C ASN A 128 12.90 -14.24 -3.91
N LEU A 129 11.70 -13.66 -4.04
CA LEU A 129 10.47 -14.43 -4.20
C LEU A 129 10.32 -14.91 -5.64
N THR A 130 9.87 -16.15 -5.81
CA THR A 130 9.45 -16.67 -7.12
C THR A 130 8.03 -16.20 -7.46
N ALA A 131 7.64 -16.17 -8.74
CA ALA A 131 6.29 -15.78 -9.14
C ALA A 131 5.22 -16.68 -8.50
N LYS A 132 5.51 -17.98 -8.34
CA LYS A 132 4.63 -18.93 -7.64
C LYS A 132 4.42 -18.53 -6.19
N GLN A 133 5.48 -18.12 -5.49
CA GLN A 133 5.38 -17.66 -4.10
C GLN A 133 4.60 -16.35 -4.00
N VAL A 134 4.84 -15.39 -4.90
CA VAL A 134 4.07 -14.13 -4.95
C VAL A 134 2.57 -14.44 -5.13
N LYS A 135 2.23 -15.29 -6.11
CA LYS A 135 0.84 -15.73 -6.37
C LYS A 135 0.22 -16.55 -5.24
N LEU A 136 1.01 -17.13 -4.34
CA LEU A 136 0.52 -17.88 -3.18
C LEU A 136 0.34 -16.99 -1.94
N PHE A 137 1.29 -16.09 -1.67
CA PHE A 137 1.24 -15.22 -0.49
C PHE A 137 0.31 -14.03 -0.67
N PHE A 138 0.17 -13.51 -1.87
CA PHE A 138 -0.66 -12.33 -2.12
C PHE A 138 -2.15 -12.52 -1.73
N PRO A 139 -2.82 -13.66 -2.03
CA PRO A 139 -4.18 -13.92 -1.55
C PRO A 139 -4.29 -13.96 -0.03
N LEU A 140 -3.29 -14.50 0.67
CA LEU A 140 -3.30 -14.56 2.13
C LEU A 140 -3.23 -13.15 2.74
N MET A 141 -2.38 -12.28 2.19
CA MET A 141 -2.33 -10.87 2.59
C MET A 141 -3.65 -10.15 2.27
N LEU A 142 -4.21 -10.41 1.09
CA LEU A 142 -5.48 -9.82 0.67
C LEU A 142 -6.64 -10.28 1.57
N LEU A 143 -6.70 -11.56 1.94
CA LEU A 143 -7.69 -12.10 2.86
C LEU A 143 -7.62 -11.41 4.23
N GLY A 144 -6.41 -11.16 4.75
CA GLY A 144 -6.23 -10.37 5.98
C GLY A 144 -6.79 -8.96 5.85
N GLY A 145 -6.52 -8.29 4.72
CA GLY A 145 -7.08 -6.97 4.43
C GLY A 145 -8.61 -6.98 4.33
N ILE A 146 -9.18 -7.93 3.60
CA ILE A 146 -10.63 -8.11 3.46
C ILE A 146 -11.27 -8.37 4.82
N ALA A 147 -10.70 -9.26 5.63
CA ALA A 147 -11.19 -9.55 6.97
C ALA A 147 -11.17 -8.30 7.85
N GLY A 148 -10.08 -7.53 7.84
CA GLY A 148 -9.99 -6.26 8.55
C GLY A 148 -11.04 -5.24 8.09
N MET A 149 -11.26 -5.13 6.77
CA MET A 149 -12.30 -4.26 6.21
C MET A 149 -13.70 -4.70 6.66
N ILE A 150 -14.01 -6.00 6.61
CA ILE A 150 -15.30 -6.54 7.09
C ILE A 150 -15.47 -6.25 8.58
N MET A 151 -14.43 -6.44 9.41
CA MET A 151 -14.49 -6.12 10.83
C MET A 151 -14.85 -4.65 11.07
N MET A 152 -14.28 -3.70 10.32
CA MET A 152 -14.64 -2.27 10.43
C MET A 152 -16.11 -1.99 10.06
N TRP A 153 -16.68 -2.78 9.15
CA TRP A 153 -18.10 -2.65 8.75
C TRP A 153 -19.09 -3.35 9.68
N VAL A 154 -18.63 -4.29 10.52
CA VAL A 154 -19.52 -5.12 11.35
C VAL A 154 -19.35 -4.81 12.83
N MET A 155 -18.13 -4.55 13.29
CA MET A 155 -17.81 -4.27 14.68
C MET A 155 -17.89 -2.77 14.97
N ASP A 156 -18.34 -2.42 16.17
CA ASP A 156 -18.28 -1.04 16.65
C ASP A 156 -16.91 -0.78 17.26
N ILE A 157 -16.01 -0.25 16.44
CA ILE A 157 -14.68 0.16 16.89
C ILE A 157 -14.83 1.52 17.59
N PRO A 158 -14.50 1.64 18.88
CA PRO A 158 -14.59 2.92 19.57
C PRO A 158 -13.64 3.92 18.90
N SER A 159 -14.19 5.01 18.37
CA SER A 159 -13.38 6.12 17.90
C SER A 159 -13.12 7.06 19.07
N PRO A 160 -11.86 7.43 19.34
CA PRO A 160 -11.58 8.43 20.35
C PRO A 160 -12.24 9.77 19.99
N GLN A 161 -12.85 10.41 20.99
CA GLN A 161 -13.38 11.77 20.88
C GLN A 161 -12.31 12.73 21.41
N PHE A 162 -11.44 13.19 20.53
CA PHE A 162 -10.47 14.24 20.80
C PHE A 162 -10.65 15.37 19.82
#